data_AF-A0A7W2D440-F1
#
_entry.id   AF-A0A7W2D440-F1
#
_cell.length_a   1.000
_cell.length_b   1.000
_cell.length_c   1.000
_cell.angle_alpha   90.00
_cell.angle_beta   90.00
_cell.angle_gamma   90.00
#
_symmetry.space_group_name_H-M   'P 1'
#
loop_
_entity.id
_entity.type
_entity.pdbx_description
1 polymer ?
#
loop_
_entity_poly.entity_id
_entity_poly.type
_entity_poly.pdbx_seq_one_letter_code
_entity_poly.pdbx_strand_id
1 'polypeptide(L)'
;MSTPFDAPQHSGTAQMRLNSVPAEGGGGSASGTAKVDTQRLDQAANALVELRGDTENVDNAADEDTMSAVMGLNKHTAPGLPEAGSWATAGSLMTMDVRWGSQVMNLKRMLQDISDKLHTTTGHYTRTEQEEQARQRAINSPFG
;
A
#
# COMPACT_ATOMS: atom_id res chain seq x y z
N MET A 1 22.86 36.02 14.34
CA MET A 1 21.48 35.49 14.43
C MET A 1 21.04 35.19 13.02
N SER A 2 21.01 33.90 12.64
CA SER A 2 20.69 33.45 11.27
C SER A 2 19.32 32.77 11.29
N THR A 3 18.47 33.15 10.34
CA THR A 3 17.11 32.64 10.15
C THR A 3 17.12 31.24 9.49
N PRO A 4 16.14 30.36 9.78
CA PRO A 4 16.24 28.93 9.48
C PRO A 4 15.73 28.53 8.07
N PHE A 5 15.65 29.44 7.10
CA PHE A 5 15.01 29.19 5.80
C PHE A 5 15.92 29.24 4.58
N ASP A 6 17.23 29.11 4.78
CA ASP A 6 18.17 28.93 3.67
C ASP A 6 18.56 27.44 3.57
N ALA A 7 17.72 26.65 2.91
CA ALA A 7 18.02 25.28 2.54
C ALA A 7 17.91 25.14 1.01
N PRO A 8 18.92 24.57 0.35
CA PRO A 8 19.01 24.48 -1.11
C PRO A 8 17.88 23.62 -1.68
N GLN A 9 17.20 24.13 -2.71
CA GLN A 9 16.29 23.36 -3.57
C GLN A 9 17.02 22.13 -4.14
N HIS A 10 16.93 21.01 -3.43
CA HIS A 10 17.31 19.72 -3.97
C HIS A 10 16.16 19.29 -4.87
N SER A 11 16.37 19.48 -6.18
CA SER A 11 15.68 18.75 -7.23
C SER A 11 15.92 17.26 -6.97
N GLY A 12 15.07 16.67 -6.13
CA GLY A 12 15.10 15.28 -5.75
C GLY A 12 14.73 14.42 -6.94
N THR A 13 15.68 14.21 -7.85
CA THR A 13 15.66 13.02 -8.68
C THR A 13 15.60 11.85 -7.71
N ALA A 14 14.47 11.15 -7.67
CA ALA A 14 14.38 9.86 -7.01
C ALA A 14 15.43 8.96 -7.65
N GLN A 15 16.62 8.90 -7.05
CA GLN A 15 17.65 7.94 -7.40
C GLN A 15 17.09 6.57 -7.02
N MET A 16 16.43 5.92 -7.98
CA MET A 16 16.22 4.49 -7.95
C MET A 16 17.59 3.85 -7.85
N ARG A 17 17.95 3.38 -6.64
CA ARG A 17 19.15 2.58 -6.42
C ARG A 17 18.94 1.23 -7.10
N LEU A 18 19.32 1.18 -8.36
CA LEU A 18 19.52 -0.06 -9.09
C LEU A 18 20.59 -0.87 -8.34
N ASN A 19 20.33 -2.15 -8.08
CA ASN A 19 21.30 -3.08 -7.53
C ASN A 19 22.49 -3.21 -8.51
N SER A 20 23.48 -2.35 -8.37
CA SER A 20 24.73 -2.42 -9.11
C SER A 20 25.73 -3.27 -8.34
N VAL A 21 26.00 -4.47 -8.85
CA VAL A 21 27.19 -5.26 -8.51
C VAL A 21 28.44 -4.42 -8.87
N PRO A 22 29.53 -4.45 -8.09
CA PRO A 22 30.73 -3.68 -8.44
C PRO A 22 31.29 -4.13 -9.79
N ALA A 23 31.55 -3.15 -10.64
CA ALA A 23 32.09 -3.35 -11.97
C ALA A 23 33.59 -3.69 -11.88
N GLU A 24 33.93 -4.95 -12.07
CA GLU A 24 35.28 -5.34 -12.52
C GLU A 24 35.21 -5.89 -13.94
N GLY A 25 35.67 -5.04 -14.86
CA GLY A 25 36.31 -5.34 -16.15
C GLY A 25 35.84 -6.55 -16.95
N GLY A 26 35.10 -6.28 -18.03
CA GLY A 26 34.95 -7.24 -19.13
C GLY A 26 33.95 -6.75 -20.16
N GLY A 27 34.44 -6.27 -21.30
CA GLY A 27 33.62 -5.84 -22.42
C GLY A 27 32.67 -6.95 -22.88
N GLY A 28 31.38 -6.69 -22.75
CA GLY A 28 30.31 -7.53 -23.26
C GLY A 28 29.05 -6.69 -23.28
N SER A 29 28.33 -6.71 -24.40
CA SER A 29 27.02 -6.10 -24.55
C SER A 29 26.12 -6.62 -23.42
N ALA A 30 26.01 -5.84 -22.34
CA ALA A 30 25.10 -6.11 -21.26
C ALA A 30 23.70 -5.73 -21.74
N SER A 31 23.11 -6.63 -22.54
CA SER A 31 21.67 -6.85 -22.46
C SER A 31 21.40 -7.38 -21.05
N GLY A 32 21.42 -6.46 -20.08
CA GLY A 32 21.11 -6.74 -18.71
C GLY A 32 19.64 -7.06 -18.67
N THR A 33 19.31 -8.35 -18.71
CA THR A 33 17.96 -8.79 -18.40
C THR A 33 17.72 -8.40 -16.94
N ALA A 34 16.94 -7.34 -16.74
CA ALA A 34 16.42 -6.99 -15.43
C ALA A 34 15.55 -8.17 -14.99
N LYS A 35 16.15 -9.14 -14.30
CA LYS A 35 15.45 -10.31 -13.80
C LYS A 35 14.58 -9.82 -12.65
N VAL A 36 13.29 -9.72 -12.91
CA VAL A 36 12.31 -9.37 -11.88
C VAL A 36 12.15 -10.57 -10.95
N ASP A 37 12.33 -10.33 -9.66
CA ASP A 37 12.12 -11.31 -8.61
C ASP A 37 10.61 -11.43 -8.33
N THR A 38 9.96 -12.30 -9.08
CA THR A 38 8.53 -12.59 -8.97
C THR A 38 8.15 -13.12 -7.58
N GLN A 39 9.06 -13.85 -6.91
CA GLN A 39 8.83 -14.33 -5.55
C GLN A 39 8.73 -13.18 -4.55
N ARG A 40 9.57 -12.15 -4.68
CA ARG A 40 9.45 -10.93 -3.86
C ARG A 40 8.17 -10.15 -4.14
N LEU A 41 7.70 -10.10 -5.39
CA LEU A 41 6.44 -9.46 -5.73
C LEU A 41 5.24 -10.17 -5.10
N ASP A 42 5.23 -11.51 -5.13
CA ASP A 42 4.17 -12.31 -4.51
C ASP A 42 4.19 -12.19 -2.98
N GLN A 43 5.37 -12.18 -2.35
CA GLN A 43 5.49 -11.91 -0.92
C GLN A 43 4.95 -10.53 -0.54
N ALA A 44 5.26 -9.50 -1.33
CA ALA A 44 4.74 -8.16 -1.12
C ALA A 44 3.23 -8.10 -1.30
N ALA A 45 2.67 -8.78 -2.31
CA ALA A 45 1.23 -8.85 -2.52
C ALA A 45 0.51 -9.51 -1.34
N ASN A 46 1.03 -10.62 -0.83
CA ASN A 46 0.47 -11.32 0.35
C ASN A 46 0.54 -10.44 1.61
N ALA A 47 1.65 -9.76 1.85
CA ALA A 47 1.80 -8.84 2.99
C ALA A 47 0.79 -7.67 2.92
N LEU A 48 0.45 -7.19 1.73
CA LEU A 48 -0.59 -6.16 1.56
C LEU A 48 -1.99 -6.69 1.86
N VAL A 49 -2.27 -7.96 1.57
CA VAL A 49 -3.53 -8.62 1.92
C VAL A 49 -3.65 -8.75 3.45
N GLU A 50 -2.58 -9.17 4.13
CA GLU A 50 -2.53 -9.23 5.60
C GLU A 50 -2.74 -7.84 6.20
N LEU A 51 -2.01 -6.83 5.73
CA LEU A 51 -2.14 -5.44 6.19
C LEU A 51 -3.57 -4.91 5.99
N ARG A 52 -4.24 -5.28 4.90
CA ARG A 52 -5.65 -4.92 4.67
C ARG A 52 -6.56 -5.56 5.73
N GLY A 53 -6.34 -6.83 6.05
CA GLY A 53 -7.07 -7.53 7.12
C GLY A 53 -6.85 -6.90 8.49
N ASP A 54 -5.60 -6.58 8.84
CA ASP A 54 -5.27 -5.89 10.09
C ASP A 54 -5.92 -4.50 10.16
N THR A 55 -5.92 -3.78 9.04
CA THR A 55 -6.58 -2.48 8.93
C THR A 55 -8.08 -2.61 9.17
N GLU A 56 -8.72 -3.67 8.67
CA GLU A 56 -10.14 -3.94 8.90
C GLU A 56 -10.45 -4.28 10.36
N ASN A 57 -9.60 -5.04 11.03
CA ASN A 57 -9.76 -5.35 12.44
C ASN A 57 -9.65 -4.10 13.33
N VAL A 58 -8.68 -3.21 13.04
CA VAL A 58 -8.51 -1.94 13.76
C VAL A 58 -9.69 -1.00 13.50
N ASP A 59 -10.19 -0.95 12.27
CA ASP A 59 -11.35 -0.15 11.87
C ASP A 59 -12.60 -0.54 12.66
N ASN A 60 -12.90 -1.85 12.73
CA ASN A 60 -14.05 -2.36 13.47
C ASN A 60 -13.94 -2.04 14.97
N ALA A 61 -12.75 -2.20 15.56
CA ALA A 61 -12.54 -1.87 16.96
C ALA A 61 -12.72 -0.36 17.24
N ALA A 62 -12.23 0.50 16.34
CA ALA A 62 -12.38 1.94 16.45
C ALA A 62 -13.84 2.40 16.33
N ASP A 63 -14.62 1.80 15.42
CA ASP A 63 -16.05 2.06 15.26
C ASP A 63 -16.84 1.62 16.52
N GLU A 64 -16.59 0.41 17.03
CA GLU A 64 -17.22 -0.11 18.25
C GLU A 64 -16.95 0.78 19.47
N ASP A 65 -15.68 1.16 19.70
CA ASP A 65 -15.27 2.03 20.81
C ASP A 65 -15.88 3.42 20.69
N THR A 66 -15.92 3.96 19.48
CA THR A 66 -16.51 5.28 19.21
C THR A 66 -18.00 5.27 19.46
N MET A 67 -18.73 4.29 18.91
CA MET A 67 -20.18 4.17 19.11
C MET A 67 -20.52 3.97 20.60
N SER A 68 -19.74 3.13 21.30
CA SER A 68 -19.88 2.93 22.75
C SER A 68 -19.70 4.23 23.53
N ALA A 69 -18.67 5.03 23.20
CA ALA A 69 -18.42 6.32 23.82
C ALA A 69 -19.52 7.35 23.51
N VAL A 70 -20.01 7.42 22.27
CA VAL A 70 -21.14 8.29 21.87
C VAL A 70 -22.39 7.94 22.67
N MET A 71 -22.75 6.65 22.76
CA MET A 71 -23.88 6.19 23.56
C MET A 71 -23.70 6.51 25.04
N GLY A 72 -22.49 6.29 25.59
CA GLY A 72 -22.16 6.61 26.98
C GLY A 72 -22.33 8.09 27.29
N LEU A 73 -21.86 8.98 26.41
CA LEU A 73 -22.04 10.43 26.56
C LEU A 73 -23.53 10.80 26.53
N ASN A 74 -24.29 10.27 25.56
CA ASN A 74 -25.70 10.58 25.40
C ASN A 74 -26.62 9.93 26.46
N LYS A 75 -26.13 8.91 27.19
CA LYS A 75 -26.85 8.32 28.31
C LYS A 75 -27.01 9.31 29.49
N HIS A 76 -26.10 10.27 29.60
CA HIS A 76 -26.08 11.24 30.70
C HIS A 76 -26.77 12.56 30.37
N THR A 77 -27.34 12.70 29.18
CA THR A 77 -28.12 13.87 28.82
C THR A 77 -29.57 13.71 29.24
N ALA A 78 -30.12 14.79 29.81
CA ALA A 78 -31.44 14.80 30.42
C ALA A 78 -32.54 14.39 29.41
N PRO A 79 -33.60 13.67 29.86
CA PRO A 79 -34.74 13.38 29.00
C PRO A 79 -35.45 14.70 28.65
N GLY A 80 -35.42 15.06 27.38
CA GLY A 80 -35.96 16.30 26.84
C GLY A 80 -35.94 16.29 25.31
N LEU A 81 -36.40 17.37 24.68
CA LEU A 81 -36.41 17.54 23.21
C LEU A 81 -35.09 17.02 22.57
N PRO A 82 -35.11 16.41 21.38
CA PRO A 82 -33.94 15.78 20.77
C PRO A 82 -32.73 16.71 20.59
N GLU A 83 -32.93 18.03 20.64
CA GLU A 83 -31.87 19.05 20.61
C GLU A 83 -31.37 19.50 22.01
N ALA A 84 -32.05 19.12 23.09
CA ALA A 84 -31.75 19.54 24.47
C ALA A 84 -30.83 18.55 25.22
N GLY A 85 -30.44 17.44 24.59
CA GLY A 85 -29.85 16.30 25.28
C GLY A 85 -28.81 15.52 24.48
N SER A 86 -27.95 16.17 23.71
CA SER A 86 -26.76 15.51 23.15
C SER A 86 -25.53 16.30 23.55
N TRP A 87 -24.53 15.64 24.12
CA TRP A 87 -23.26 16.30 24.40
C TRP A 87 -22.62 16.72 23.09
N ALA A 88 -22.22 17.98 22.95
CA ALA A 88 -21.54 18.47 21.74
C ALA A 88 -20.31 17.61 21.39
N THR A 89 -19.64 17.04 22.40
CA THR A 89 -18.54 16.09 22.25
C THR A 89 -18.96 14.79 21.57
N ALA A 90 -20.16 14.26 21.84
CA ALA A 90 -20.69 13.06 21.17
C ALA A 90 -20.90 13.30 19.66
N GLY A 91 -21.43 14.47 19.28
CA GLY A 91 -21.56 14.87 17.88
C GLY A 91 -20.21 15.05 17.18
N SER A 92 -19.23 15.64 17.87
CA SER A 92 -17.87 15.76 17.34
C SER A 92 -17.16 14.42 17.15
N LEU A 93 -17.41 13.46 18.06
CA LEU A 93 -16.84 12.13 18.00
C LEU A 93 -17.42 11.33 16.83
N MET A 94 -18.74 11.40 16.60
CA MET A 94 -19.39 10.82 15.42
C MET A 94 -18.87 11.41 14.11
N THR A 95 -18.59 12.72 14.09
CA THR A 95 -18.00 13.37 12.91
C THR A 95 -16.58 12.87 12.65
N MET A 96 -15.81 12.62 13.71
CA MET A 96 -14.46 12.06 13.60
C MET A 96 -14.49 10.62 13.09
N ASP A 97 -15.41 9.81 13.58
CA ASP A 97 -15.65 8.44 13.16
C ASP A 97 -15.93 8.32 11.65
N VAL A 98 -16.87 9.14 11.15
CA VAL A 98 -17.16 9.20 9.71
C VAL A 98 -15.92 9.55 8.88
N ARG A 99 -15.09 10.49 9.36
CA ARG A 99 -13.85 10.87 8.67
C ARG A 99 -12.81 9.76 8.72
N TRP A 100 -12.69 9.07 9.85
CA TRP A 100 -11.82 7.92 10.03
C TRP A 100 -12.20 6.80 9.06
N GLY A 101 -13.46 6.37 9.06
CA GLY A 101 -13.95 5.32 8.15
C GLY A 101 -13.72 5.66 6.67
N SER A 102 -13.88 6.94 6.28
CA SER A 102 -13.55 7.40 4.92
C SER A 102 -12.05 7.23 4.59
N GLN A 103 -11.16 7.57 5.51
CA GLN A 103 -9.71 7.41 5.34
C GLN A 103 -9.31 5.94 5.27
N VAL A 104 -9.88 5.10 6.13
CA VAL A 104 -9.64 3.65 6.14
C VAL A 104 -10.11 3.01 4.83
N MET A 105 -11.30 3.37 4.34
CA MET A 105 -11.79 2.89 3.05
C MET A 105 -10.87 3.28 1.89
N ASN A 106 -10.32 4.49 1.90
CA ASN A 106 -9.34 4.90 0.90
C ASN A 106 -8.04 4.09 1.00
N LEU A 107 -7.55 3.84 2.22
CA LEU A 107 -6.37 2.99 2.43
C LEU A 107 -6.61 1.57 1.92
N LYS A 108 -7.72 0.94 2.29
CA LYS A 108 -8.10 -0.41 1.84
C LYS A 108 -8.14 -0.49 0.29
N ARG A 109 -8.69 0.53 -0.38
CA ARG A 109 -8.70 0.61 -1.86
C ARG A 109 -7.29 0.70 -2.45
N MET A 110 -6.42 1.54 -1.88
CA MET A 110 -5.04 1.66 -2.36
C MET A 110 -4.25 0.36 -2.17
N LEU A 111 -4.41 -0.31 -1.03
CA LEU A 111 -3.76 -1.61 -0.77
C LEU A 111 -4.22 -2.66 -1.78
N GLN A 112 -5.53 -2.71 -2.07
CA GLN A 112 -6.07 -3.61 -3.08
C GLN A 112 -5.49 -3.33 -4.48
N ASP A 113 -5.51 -2.08 -4.93
CA ASP A 113 -5.00 -1.68 -6.25
C ASP A 113 -3.50 -2.01 -6.40
N ILE A 114 -2.70 -1.80 -5.36
CA ILE A 114 -1.27 -2.17 -5.39
C ILE A 114 -1.11 -3.69 -5.46
N SER A 115 -1.87 -4.45 -4.67
CA SER A 115 -1.84 -5.91 -4.70
C SER A 115 -2.20 -6.47 -6.08
N ASP A 116 -3.28 -5.96 -6.70
CA ASP A 116 -3.72 -6.36 -8.04
C ASP A 116 -2.65 -6.06 -9.11
N LYS A 117 -1.96 -4.92 -8.99
CA LYS A 117 -0.84 -4.55 -9.88
C LYS A 117 0.36 -5.47 -9.70
N LEU A 118 0.70 -5.85 -8.47
CA LEU A 118 1.80 -6.77 -8.19
C LEU A 118 1.51 -8.16 -8.79
N HIS A 119 0.30 -8.70 -8.57
CA HIS A 119 -0.10 -9.98 -9.18
C HIS A 119 -0.11 -9.94 -10.70
N THR A 120 -0.64 -8.87 -11.29
CA THR A 120 -0.62 -8.66 -12.75
C THR A 120 0.81 -8.65 -13.28
N THR A 121 1.71 -7.94 -12.60
CA THR A 121 3.13 -7.85 -12.94
C THR A 121 3.81 -9.23 -12.86
N THR A 122 3.60 -9.97 -11.76
CA THR A 122 4.10 -11.35 -11.63
C THR A 122 3.62 -12.24 -12.78
N GLY A 123 2.33 -12.17 -13.14
CA GLY A 123 1.75 -12.94 -14.22
C GLY A 123 2.38 -12.63 -15.58
N HIS A 124 2.60 -11.35 -15.89
CA HIS A 124 3.28 -10.92 -17.12
C HIS A 124 4.71 -11.44 -17.19
N TYR A 125 5.50 -11.26 -16.13
CA TYR A 125 6.89 -11.73 -16.11
C TYR A 125 6.99 -13.24 -16.21
N THR A 126 6.13 -13.98 -15.51
CA THR A 126 6.10 -15.45 -15.58
C THR A 126 5.77 -15.94 -16.99
N ARG A 127 4.79 -15.32 -17.66
CA ARG A 127 4.45 -15.67 -19.06
C ARG A 127 5.60 -15.35 -20.00
N THR A 128 6.19 -14.16 -19.91
CA THR A 128 7.32 -13.77 -20.76
C THR A 128 8.53 -14.69 -20.54
N GLU A 129 8.80 -15.09 -19.31
CA GLU A 129 9.88 -16.06 -19.02
C GLU A 129 9.59 -17.43 -19.65
N GLN A 130 8.35 -17.92 -19.58
CA GLN A 130 7.97 -19.19 -20.23
C GLN A 130 8.06 -19.11 -21.76
N GLU A 131 7.61 -18.02 -22.36
CA GLU A 131 7.70 -17.79 -23.82
C GLU A 131 9.16 -17.72 -24.28
N GLU A 132 10.01 -17.02 -23.53
CA GLU A 132 11.43 -16.90 -23.85
C GLU A 132 12.16 -18.24 -23.65
N GLN A 133 11.86 -19.00 -22.59
CA GLN A 133 12.37 -20.37 -22.42
C GLN A 133 11.92 -21.29 -23.56
N ALA A 134 10.66 -21.20 -23.98
CA ALA A 134 10.14 -21.99 -25.10
C ALA A 134 10.85 -21.63 -26.42
N ARG A 135 11.06 -20.34 -26.67
CA ARG A 135 11.82 -19.83 -27.82
C ARG A 135 13.27 -20.30 -27.80
N GLN A 136 13.94 -20.21 -26.65
CA GLN A 136 15.32 -20.68 -26.50
C GLN A 136 15.43 -22.19 -26.70
N ARG A 137 14.47 -22.99 -26.18
CA ARG A 137 14.41 -24.44 -26.45
C ARG A 137 14.19 -24.75 -27.92
N ALA A 138 13.34 -23.99 -28.61
CA ALA A 138 13.12 -24.15 -30.05
C ALA A 138 14.38 -23.80 -30.87
N ILE A 139 15.14 -22.78 -30.47
CA ILE A 139 16.40 -22.39 -31.13
C ILE A 139 17.52 -23.39 -30.81
N ASN A 140 17.59 -23.91 -29.58
CA ASN A 140 18.63 -24.83 -29.11
C ASN A 140 18.31 -26.31 -29.38
N SER A 141 17.27 -26.63 -30.14
CA SER A 141 16.95 -27.98 -30.61
C SER A 141 17.19 -28.04 -32.14
N PRO A 142 18.41 -28.34 -32.61
CA PRO A 142 18.73 -28.24 -34.03
C PRO A 142 18.17 -29.38 -34.89
N PHE A 143 17.70 -30.49 -34.32
CA PHE A 143 17.09 -31.60 -35.08
C PHE A 143 16.09 -32.36 -34.19
N GLY A 144 14.91 -32.65 -34.73
CA GLY A 144 14.08 -33.78 -34.30
C GLY A 144 14.57 -35.07 -34.95
#